data_AF-A0A943RQL1-F1
#
_entry.id   AF-A0A943RQL1-F1
#
_cell.length_a   1.000
_cell.length_b   1.000
_cell.length_c   1.000
_cell.angle_alpha   90.00
_cell.angle_beta   90.00
_cell.angle_gamma   90.00
#
_symmetry.space_group_name_H-M   'P 1'
#
loop_
_entity.id
_entity.type
_entity.pdbx_description
1 polymer ?
#
loop_
_entity_poly.entity_id
_entity_poly.type
_entity_poly.pdbx_seq_one_letter_code
_entity_poly.pdbx_strand_id
1 'polypeptide(L)'
;KDAGVLDAQDITIPCRVVRLRTNGLFYLRANQKALSYEQKIQLLTIESALNTALFAERYFLDANMASELDLLAFEQKIVSTMMKQSRPRCATTQSTQEDGEWVVRKAISLHIESLRLSQRLVTEFRTNVHKGIAAFRVHLALPEQFPRSFLGADRSIKEATFDDLSRAATAYNLHLGMLITASAFRSSKRINEVWLSGICDTNKLHACLFSFHITRKQFEDTNITEETNPLSVYQLWNAQIDEADGILHAVHPLFTLDDEIFCPPSRYDFVESSQKRLDSVAAHALGTDEVSGLSIDEGQAREEIITKILRNLSSSTEENVRTILSYTANSTDPTVRAAGERVVSRFIKGTLAEDD
;
A
#
# COMPACT_ATOMS: atom_id res chain seq x y z
N LYS A 1 1.35 -34.21 -5.32
CA LYS A 1 2.42 -34.05 -4.28
C LYS A 1 2.45 -32.59 -3.84
N ASP A 2 2.41 -32.33 -2.54
CA ASP A 2 2.31 -30.96 -1.98
C ASP A 2 3.49 -30.08 -2.43
N ALA A 3 3.44 -28.78 -2.15
CA ALA A 3 4.53 -27.83 -2.39
C ALA A 3 5.80 -28.08 -1.52
N GLY A 4 6.07 -29.33 -1.15
CA GLY A 4 7.12 -29.73 -0.18
C GLY A 4 6.71 -29.52 1.27
N VAL A 5 5.43 -29.24 1.55
CA VAL A 5 4.91 -28.96 2.91
C VAL A 5 5.20 -30.11 3.88
N LEU A 6 5.07 -31.35 3.42
CA LEU A 6 5.27 -32.55 4.24
C LEU A 6 6.73 -33.01 4.31
N ASP A 7 7.61 -32.46 3.46
CA ASP A 7 9.03 -32.83 3.38
C ASP A 7 9.89 -32.03 4.37
N ALA A 8 9.36 -30.93 4.92
CA ALA A 8 10.10 -30.00 5.79
C ALA A 8 9.91 -30.30 7.28
N GLN A 9 10.21 -31.53 7.71
CA GLN A 9 10.00 -31.99 9.09
C GLN A 9 10.91 -31.30 10.13
N ASP A 10 12.04 -30.73 9.71
CA ASP A 10 13.05 -30.18 10.63
C ASP A 10 12.86 -28.68 10.97
N ILE A 11 11.98 -27.97 10.28
CA ILE A 11 11.78 -26.52 10.49
C ILE A 11 10.50 -26.29 11.30
N THR A 12 10.67 -25.91 12.56
CA THR A 12 9.56 -25.57 13.46
C THR A 12 9.35 -24.06 13.52
N ILE A 13 8.15 -23.59 13.16
CA ILE A 13 7.79 -22.17 13.20
C ILE A 13 6.61 -21.98 14.15
N PRO A 14 6.79 -21.35 15.33
CA PRO A 14 5.67 -21.06 16.21
C PRO A 14 4.80 -19.98 15.56
N CYS A 15 3.63 -20.39 15.08
CA CYS A 15 2.68 -19.52 14.41
C CYS A 15 1.26 -19.71 14.94
N ARG A 16 0.43 -18.71 14.71
CA ARG A 16 -1.01 -18.79 14.93
C ARG A 16 -1.73 -18.70 13.58
N VAL A 17 -2.77 -19.51 13.44
CA VAL A 17 -3.66 -19.46 12.29
C VAL A 17 -4.69 -18.36 12.51
N VAL A 18 -4.80 -17.44 11.56
CA VAL A 18 -5.79 -16.35 11.57
C VAL A 18 -6.69 -16.52 10.35
N ARG A 19 -8.00 -16.34 10.53
CA ARG A 19 -8.95 -16.20 9.43
C ARG A 19 -9.19 -14.73 9.15
N LEU A 20 -8.87 -14.28 7.93
CA LEU A 20 -9.07 -12.90 7.53
C LEU A 20 -10.57 -12.57 7.47
N ARG A 21 -10.97 -11.44 8.05
CA ARG A 21 -12.39 -11.05 8.11
C ARG A 21 -12.98 -10.71 6.75
N THR A 22 -12.18 -10.17 5.84
CA THR A 22 -12.62 -9.62 4.55
C THR A 22 -12.92 -10.69 3.51
N ASN A 23 -12.09 -11.72 3.41
CA ASN A 23 -12.16 -12.76 2.37
C ASN A 23 -12.23 -14.18 2.94
N GLY A 24 -12.05 -14.33 4.26
CA GLY A 24 -12.03 -15.62 4.92
C GLY A 24 -10.83 -16.47 4.52
N LEU A 25 -9.70 -15.91 4.08
CA LEU A 25 -8.48 -16.70 3.82
C LEU A 25 -7.73 -17.03 5.11
N PHE A 26 -6.88 -18.05 5.04
CA PHE A 26 -5.91 -18.35 6.08
C PHE A 26 -4.74 -17.37 6.00
N TYR A 27 -4.32 -16.89 7.17
CA TYR A 27 -3.12 -16.10 7.38
C TYR A 27 -2.34 -16.66 8.57
N LEU A 28 -1.15 -17.18 8.32
CA LEU A 28 -0.23 -17.70 9.33
C LEU A 28 0.61 -16.57 9.89
N ARG A 29 0.29 -16.11 11.11
CA ARG A 29 1.11 -15.12 11.80
C ARG A 29 2.17 -15.82 12.63
N ALA A 30 3.45 -15.62 12.30
CA ALA A 30 4.54 -16.04 13.16
C ALA A 30 4.55 -15.24 14.47
N ASN A 31 4.87 -15.91 15.57
CA ASN A 31 4.97 -15.29 16.90
C ASN A 31 6.33 -14.60 17.11
N GLN A 32 7.33 -14.96 16.33
CA GLN A 32 8.69 -14.40 16.37
C GLN A 32 8.76 -13.11 15.55
N LYS A 33 9.61 -12.16 16.00
CA LYS A 33 9.81 -10.87 15.31
C LYS A 33 10.55 -11.00 13.99
N ALA A 34 11.48 -11.96 13.88
CA ALA A 34 12.25 -12.22 12.68
C ALA A 34 12.20 -13.71 12.36
N LEU A 35 12.07 -14.03 11.07
CA LEU A 35 12.15 -15.38 10.54
C LEU A 35 13.37 -15.45 9.61
N SER A 36 14.04 -16.60 9.58
CA SER A 36 15.00 -16.88 8.51
C SER A 36 14.27 -16.91 7.16
N TYR A 37 15.02 -16.77 6.06
CA TYR A 37 14.44 -16.86 4.72
C TYR A 37 13.73 -18.21 4.51
N GLU A 38 14.36 -19.32 4.88
CA GLU A 38 13.79 -20.66 4.77
C GLU A 38 12.48 -20.82 5.57
N GLN A 39 12.45 -20.32 6.81
CA GLN A 39 11.24 -20.30 7.62
C GLN A 39 10.13 -19.46 6.98
N LYS A 40 10.48 -18.28 6.43
CA LYS A 40 9.52 -17.42 5.73
C LYS A 40 8.92 -18.15 4.53
N ILE A 41 9.74 -18.80 3.70
CA ILE A 41 9.27 -19.56 2.54
C ILE A 41 8.34 -20.69 2.97
N GLN A 42 8.76 -21.53 3.93
CA GLN A 42 7.94 -22.63 4.40
C GLN A 42 6.58 -22.16 4.92
N LEU A 43 6.55 -21.06 5.70
CA LEU A 43 5.29 -20.48 6.18
C LEU A 43 4.39 -20.02 5.03
N LEU A 44 4.96 -19.34 4.02
CA LEU A 44 4.20 -18.87 2.86
C LEU A 44 3.68 -20.04 2.00
N THR A 45 4.47 -21.10 1.87
CA THR A 45 4.09 -22.32 1.14
C THR A 45 2.97 -23.09 1.84
N ILE A 46 2.99 -23.17 3.18
CA ILE A 46 1.88 -23.78 3.95
C ILE A 46 0.61 -22.91 3.80
N GLU A 47 0.76 -21.58 3.89
CA GLU A 47 -0.37 -20.66 3.72
C GLU A 47 -0.99 -20.77 2.32
N SER A 48 -0.17 -20.83 1.26
CA SER A 48 -0.66 -20.98 -0.11
C SER A 48 -1.41 -22.29 -0.29
N ALA A 49 -0.87 -23.40 0.22
CA ALA A 49 -1.53 -24.70 0.18
C ALA A 49 -2.89 -24.69 0.91
N LEU A 50 -2.96 -24.11 2.12
CA LEU A 50 -4.21 -23.99 2.88
C LEU A 50 -5.26 -23.14 2.13
N ASN A 51 -4.83 -22.05 1.49
CA ASN A 51 -5.72 -21.19 0.72
C ASN A 51 -6.18 -21.86 -0.58
N THR A 52 -5.31 -22.60 -1.28
CA THR A 52 -5.70 -23.41 -2.44
C THR A 52 -6.70 -24.49 -2.06
N ALA A 53 -6.48 -25.20 -0.94
CA ALA A 53 -7.41 -26.20 -0.43
C ALA A 53 -8.79 -25.58 -0.10
N LEU A 54 -8.81 -24.40 0.52
CA LEU A 54 -10.05 -23.64 0.75
C LEU A 54 -10.77 -23.27 -0.55
N PHE A 55 -10.03 -22.97 -1.62
CA PHE A 55 -10.64 -22.70 -2.92
C PHE A 55 -11.22 -23.98 -3.53
N ALA A 56 -10.52 -25.11 -3.41
CA ALA A 56 -11.01 -26.41 -3.88
C ALA A 56 -12.31 -26.81 -3.18
N GLU A 57 -12.36 -26.67 -1.84
CA GLU A 57 -13.58 -26.92 -1.04
C GLU A 57 -14.78 -26.09 -1.53
N ARG A 58 -14.54 -24.85 -1.98
CA ARG A 58 -15.59 -23.96 -2.51
C ARG A 58 -15.95 -24.20 -3.97
N TYR A 59 -15.07 -24.85 -4.73
CA TYR A 59 -15.23 -25.10 -6.15
C TYR A 59 -15.91 -26.45 -6.43
N PHE A 60 -15.48 -27.50 -5.73
CA PHE A 60 -16.04 -28.84 -5.86
C PHE A 60 -17.25 -29.03 -4.94
N LEU A 61 -18.19 -29.89 -5.35
CA LEU A 61 -19.32 -30.32 -4.50
C LEU A 61 -18.82 -31.08 -3.26
N ASP A 62 -17.82 -31.94 -3.46
CA ASP A 62 -17.03 -32.57 -2.41
C ASP A 62 -15.58 -32.70 -2.88
N ALA A 63 -14.71 -31.87 -2.31
CA ALA A 63 -13.29 -31.87 -2.67
C ALA A 63 -12.58 -33.17 -2.29
N ASN A 64 -13.09 -33.94 -1.31
CA ASN A 64 -12.50 -35.23 -0.92
C ASN A 64 -12.77 -36.34 -1.93
N MET A 65 -13.76 -36.14 -2.80
CA MET A 65 -14.13 -37.08 -3.85
C MET A 65 -13.54 -36.68 -5.22
N ALA A 66 -12.88 -35.53 -5.31
CA ALA A 66 -12.22 -35.07 -6.53
C ALA A 66 -10.99 -35.93 -6.82
N SER A 67 -10.75 -36.24 -8.10
CA SER A 67 -9.54 -36.97 -8.47
C SER A 67 -8.28 -36.09 -8.35
N GLU A 68 -7.11 -36.69 -8.18
CA GLU A 68 -5.84 -35.95 -8.15
C GLU A 68 -5.62 -35.13 -9.43
N LEU A 69 -6.06 -35.66 -10.58
CA LEU A 69 -6.01 -34.95 -11.86
C LEU A 69 -6.90 -33.71 -11.89
N ASP A 70 -8.11 -33.79 -11.31
CA ASP A 70 -9.04 -32.66 -11.24
C ASP A 70 -8.52 -31.57 -10.30
N LEU A 71 -7.90 -31.95 -9.19
CA LEU A 71 -7.31 -31.02 -8.23
C LEU A 71 -6.11 -30.27 -8.84
N LEU A 72 -5.21 -30.97 -9.54
CA LEU A 72 -4.08 -30.35 -10.24
C LEU A 72 -4.54 -29.41 -11.37
N ALA A 73 -5.54 -29.84 -12.15
CA ALA A 73 -6.12 -29.00 -13.20
C ALA A 73 -6.81 -27.76 -12.62
N PHE A 74 -7.49 -27.91 -11.48
CA PHE A 74 -8.11 -26.80 -10.75
C PHE A 74 -7.05 -25.80 -10.27
N GLU A 75 -5.97 -26.28 -9.67
CA GLU A 75 -4.89 -25.42 -9.16
C GLU A 75 -4.25 -24.58 -10.26
N GLN A 76 -3.95 -25.18 -11.41
CA GLN A 76 -3.44 -24.44 -12.59
C GLN A 76 -4.47 -23.42 -13.11
N LYS A 77 -5.77 -23.71 -13.02
CA LYS A 77 -6.86 -22.83 -13.47
C LYS A 77 -7.12 -21.65 -12.53
N ILE A 78 -6.81 -21.75 -11.24
CA ILE A 78 -7.05 -20.64 -10.28
C ILE A 78 -6.37 -19.36 -10.77
N VAL A 79 -5.13 -19.46 -11.25
CA VAL A 79 -4.35 -18.30 -11.71
C VAL A 79 -5.03 -17.56 -12.85
N SER A 80 -5.50 -18.27 -13.89
CA SER A 80 -6.18 -17.63 -15.03
C SER A 80 -7.51 -16.98 -14.65
N THR A 81 -8.13 -17.42 -13.54
CA THR A 81 -9.39 -16.84 -13.06
C THR A 81 -9.21 -15.61 -12.15
N MET A 82 -7.98 -15.23 -11.78
CA MET A 82 -7.73 -14.10 -10.87
C MET A 82 -8.41 -12.81 -11.33
N MET A 83 -8.43 -12.54 -12.64
CA MET A 83 -9.03 -11.32 -13.19
C MET A 83 -10.55 -11.24 -13.02
N LYS A 84 -11.27 -12.36 -12.77
CA LYS A 84 -12.71 -12.35 -12.45
C LYS A 84 -13.03 -11.55 -11.20
N GLN A 85 -12.04 -11.41 -10.30
CA GLN A 85 -12.19 -10.74 -9.02
C GLN A 85 -12.17 -9.22 -9.14
N SER A 86 -11.74 -8.68 -10.29
CA SER A 86 -11.58 -7.25 -10.50
C SER A 86 -12.88 -6.45 -10.36
N ARG A 87 -14.07 -7.06 -10.26
CA ARG A 87 -15.39 -6.37 -10.33
C ARG A 87 -15.44 -5.14 -9.40
N PRO A 88 -16.07 -4.02 -9.83
CA PRO A 88 -16.14 -2.81 -9.01
C PRO A 88 -16.70 -3.12 -7.62
N ARG A 89 -15.93 -2.76 -6.59
CA ARG A 89 -16.38 -2.75 -5.20
C ARG A 89 -16.42 -1.30 -4.76
N CYS A 90 -17.63 -0.78 -4.56
CA CYS A 90 -17.80 0.54 -3.99
C CYS A 90 -17.58 0.42 -2.48
N ALA A 91 -16.63 1.16 -1.91
CA ALA A 91 -16.59 1.34 -0.48
C ALA A 91 -17.85 2.11 -0.09
N THR A 92 -18.77 1.49 0.64
CA THR A 92 -19.84 2.22 1.32
C THR A 92 -19.18 3.09 2.38
N THR A 93 -18.84 4.34 2.06
CA THR A 93 -18.39 5.30 3.05
C THR A 93 -19.58 6.12 3.55
N GLN A 94 -19.63 6.33 4.86
CA GLN A 94 -20.52 7.31 5.50
C GLN A 94 -19.98 8.75 5.33
N SER A 95 -18.93 8.96 4.53
CA SER A 95 -18.28 10.25 4.36
C SER A 95 -19.02 11.10 3.33
N THR A 96 -19.36 12.33 3.70
CA THR A 96 -20.04 13.30 2.84
C THR A 96 -19.14 13.92 1.77
N GLN A 97 -17.81 13.86 1.92
CA GLN A 97 -16.90 14.14 0.81
C GLN A 97 -16.84 12.94 -0.14
N GLU A 98 -17.48 13.07 -1.29
CA GLU A 98 -17.25 12.17 -2.42
C GLU A 98 -15.75 12.21 -2.78
N ASP A 99 -15.10 11.04 -2.72
CA ASP A 99 -13.73 10.76 -3.19
C ASP A 99 -12.58 11.58 -2.55
N GLY A 100 -12.68 11.99 -1.28
CA GLY A 100 -11.53 12.52 -0.53
C GLY A 100 -10.37 11.52 -0.46
N GLU A 101 -9.13 11.97 -0.20
CA GLU A 101 -7.96 11.07 -0.27
C GLU A 101 -8.09 9.86 0.67
N TRP A 102 -8.60 10.06 1.88
CA TRP A 102 -8.87 8.96 2.81
C TRP A 102 -9.89 7.96 2.26
N VAL A 103 -10.95 8.45 1.60
CA VAL A 103 -12.02 7.62 1.01
C VAL A 103 -11.43 6.73 -0.08
N VAL A 104 -10.61 7.30 -0.96
CA VAL A 104 -9.96 6.57 -2.05
C VAL A 104 -8.97 5.54 -1.50
N ARG A 105 -8.12 5.91 -0.52
CA ARG A 105 -7.20 4.97 0.13
C ARG A 105 -7.95 3.81 0.77
N LYS A 106 -9.02 4.10 1.51
CA LYS A 106 -9.86 3.07 2.13
C LYS A 106 -10.52 2.18 1.08
N ALA A 107 -11.02 2.74 -0.02
CA ALA A 107 -11.61 1.96 -1.09
C ALA A 107 -10.60 1.01 -1.74
N ILE A 108 -9.40 1.50 -2.06
CA ILE A 108 -8.29 0.69 -2.58
C ILE A 108 -7.92 -0.41 -1.58
N SER A 109 -7.69 -0.07 -0.31
CA SER A 109 -7.37 -1.04 0.74
C SER A 109 -8.44 -2.12 0.86
N LEU A 110 -9.71 -1.74 0.95
CA LEU A 110 -10.82 -2.71 1.05
C LEU A 110 -10.92 -3.59 -0.19
N HIS A 111 -10.70 -3.04 -1.39
CA HIS A 111 -10.72 -3.83 -2.63
C HIS A 111 -9.59 -4.87 -2.61
N ILE A 112 -8.37 -4.43 -2.30
CA ILE A 112 -7.18 -5.29 -2.27
C ILE A 112 -7.28 -6.35 -1.17
N GLU A 113 -7.72 -5.98 0.04
CA GLU A 113 -7.91 -6.92 1.17
C GLU A 113 -9.03 -7.93 0.93
N SER A 114 -9.93 -7.66 -0.02
CA SER A 114 -11.04 -8.55 -0.35
C SER A 114 -10.76 -9.44 -1.56
N LEU A 115 -9.55 -9.35 -2.15
CA LEU A 115 -9.06 -10.30 -3.14
C LEU A 115 -8.86 -11.68 -2.50
N ARG A 116 -9.15 -12.72 -3.27
CA ARG A 116 -9.02 -14.14 -2.91
C ARG A 116 -7.83 -14.70 -3.66
N LEU A 117 -6.67 -14.64 -3.03
CA LEU A 117 -5.38 -15.02 -3.58
C LEU A 117 -4.83 -16.22 -2.82
N SER A 118 -4.24 -17.19 -3.52
CA SER A 118 -3.60 -18.35 -2.90
C SER A 118 -2.35 -17.89 -2.14
N GLN A 119 -1.48 -17.14 -2.82
CA GLN A 119 -0.27 -16.57 -2.22
C GLN A 119 -0.61 -15.31 -1.44
N ARG A 120 0.12 -15.10 -0.34
CA ARG A 120 -0.03 -13.92 0.50
C ARG A 120 0.24 -12.66 -0.31
N LEU A 121 -0.70 -11.72 -0.28
CA LEU A 121 -0.49 -10.39 -0.83
C LEU A 121 0.19 -9.49 0.19
N VAL A 122 1.34 -8.94 -0.18
CA VAL A 122 2.00 -7.84 0.52
C VAL A 122 2.21 -6.73 -0.48
N THR A 123 1.62 -5.57 -0.21
CA THR A 123 1.75 -4.39 -1.07
C THR A 123 1.80 -3.13 -0.24
N GLU A 124 2.65 -2.21 -0.68
CA GLU A 124 2.74 -0.85 -0.20
C GLU A 124 2.17 0.06 -1.28
N PHE A 125 1.44 1.10 -0.88
CA PHE A 125 0.92 2.03 -1.86
C PHE A 125 0.83 3.46 -1.34
N ARG A 126 0.93 4.40 -2.28
CA ARG A 126 0.70 5.82 -2.08
C ARG A 126 -0.40 6.26 -3.03
N THR A 127 -1.14 7.28 -2.64
CA THR A 127 -2.11 7.94 -3.53
C THR A 127 -1.83 9.42 -3.52
N ASN A 128 -2.07 10.08 -4.65
CA ASN A 128 -2.16 11.52 -4.75
C ASN A 128 -3.45 11.82 -5.54
N VAL A 129 -4.58 11.81 -4.82
CA VAL A 129 -5.91 11.89 -5.43
C VAL A 129 -6.14 13.23 -6.11
N HIS A 130 -5.49 14.30 -5.64
CA HIS A 130 -5.54 15.60 -6.31
C HIS A 130 -4.97 15.53 -7.74
N LYS A 131 -3.90 14.76 -7.95
CA LYS A 131 -3.35 14.47 -9.28
C LYS A 131 -3.98 13.24 -9.96
N GLY A 132 -4.89 12.55 -9.28
CA GLY A 132 -5.49 11.30 -9.74
C GLY A 132 -4.53 10.12 -9.83
N ILE A 133 -3.51 10.06 -8.97
CA ILE A 133 -2.45 9.03 -9.04
C ILE A 133 -2.60 8.01 -7.92
N ALA A 134 -2.42 6.73 -8.23
CA ALA A 134 -2.17 5.66 -7.26
C ALA A 134 -0.89 4.91 -7.63
N ALA A 135 0.03 4.74 -6.68
CA ALA A 135 1.32 4.09 -6.90
C ALA A 135 1.48 2.90 -5.97
N PHE A 136 1.91 1.75 -6.50
CA PHE A 136 2.00 0.48 -5.80
C PHE A 136 3.38 -0.15 -5.92
N ARG A 137 3.89 -0.66 -4.81
CA ARG A 137 4.98 -1.64 -4.77
C ARG A 137 4.40 -2.95 -4.27
N VAL A 138 4.57 -4.02 -5.03
CA VAL A 138 3.97 -5.33 -4.75
C VAL A 138 5.09 -6.34 -4.52
N HIS A 139 5.09 -7.02 -3.38
CA HIS A 139 6.01 -8.14 -3.18
C HIS A 139 5.45 -9.36 -3.91
N LEU A 140 6.24 -9.87 -4.84
CA LEU A 140 5.87 -10.92 -5.75
C LEU A 140 5.94 -12.30 -5.08
N ALA A 141 5.08 -13.21 -5.55
CA ALA A 141 5.15 -14.61 -5.17
C ALA A 141 6.44 -15.23 -5.70
N LEU A 142 7.07 -16.05 -4.86
CA LEU A 142 8.34 -16.70 -5.17
C LEU A 142 8.09 -18.10 -5.75
N PRO A 143 8.96 -18.61 -6.64
CA PRO A 143 8.83 -19.94 -7.24
C PRO A 143 8.59 -21.07 -6.22
N GLU A 144 9.25 -21.00 -5.07
CA GLU A 144 9.20 -22.02 -4.02
C GLU A 144 7.84 -22.14 -3.32
N GLN A 145 6.93 -21.18 -3.53
CA GLN A 145 5.57 -21.19 -2.99
C GLN A 145 4.58 -22.01 -3.85
N PHE A 146 5.02 -22.47 -5.03
CA PHE A 146 4.18 -23.19 -5.98
C PHE A 146 4.33 -24.71 -5.85
N PRO A 147 3.31 -25.49 -6.27
CA PRO A 147 3.32 -26.94 -6.16
C PRO A 147 4.45 -27.59 -6.95
N ARG A 148 5.05 -28.63 -6.37
CA ARG A 148 6.11 -29.43 -7.00
C ARG A 148 5.57 -30.49 -7.96
N SER A 149 4.26 -30.63 -8.08
CA SER A 149 3.65 -31.49 -9.09
C SER A 149 2.67 -30.69 -9.93
N PHE A 150 2.66 -30.96 -11.22
CA PHE A 150 1.75 -30.30 -12.15
C PHE A 150 1.20 -31.30 -13.16
N LEU A 151 0.08 -30.93 -13.79
CA LEU A 151 -0.51 -31.70 -14.86
C LEU A 151 0.14 -31.30 -16.19
N GLY A 152 0.80 -32.24 -16.85
CA GLY A 152 1.35 -32.07 -18.19
C GLY A 152 0.26 -32.02 -19.27
N ALA A 153 0.60 -31.55 -20.47
CA ALA A 153 -0.33 -31.49 -21.61
C ALA A 153 -0.89 -32.87 -22.01
N ASP A 154 -0.11 -33.93 -21.78
CA ASP A 154 -0.47 -35.33 -21.95
C ASP A 154 -1.32 -35.90 -20.80
N ARG A 155 -1.76 -35.05 -19.87
CA ARG A 155 -2.51 -35.40 -18.65
C ARG A 155 -1.76 -36.32 -17.69
N SER A 156 -0.45 -36.45 -17.85
CA SER A 156 0.40 -37.14 -16.88
C SER A 156 0.84 -36.18 -15.77
N ILE A 157 1.00 -36.72 -14.56
CA ILE A 157 1.49 -35.95 -13.41
C ILE A 157 3.01 -35.93 -13.48
N LYS A 158 3.58 -34.72 -13.51
CA LYS A 158 5.03 -34.50 -13.61
C LYS A 158 5.54 -33.76 -12.37
N GLU A 159 6.79 -34.01 -12.02
CA GLU A 159 7.50 -33.24 -11.01
C GLU A 159 8.01 -31.94 -11.62
N ALA A 160 7.76 -30.82 -10.93
CA ALA A 160 8.12 -29.49 -11.41
C ALA A 160 9.62 -29.24 -11.22
N THR A 161 10.27 -28.79 -12.29
CA THR A 161 11.61 -28.22 -12.21
C THR A 161 11.55 -26.81 -11.63
N PHE A 162 12.70 -26.24 -11.24
CA PHE A 162 12.73 -24.84 -10.80
C PHE A 162 12.25 -23.87 -11.88
N ASP A 163 12.50 -24.17 -13.16
CA ASP A 163 12.01 -23.36 -14.29
C ASP A 163 10.49 -23.45 -14.42
N ASP A 164 9.89 -24.62 -14.17
CA ASP A 164 8.42 -24.76 -14.11
C ASP A 164 7.81 -23.89 -13.00
N LEU A 165 8.42 -23.90 -11.81
CA LEU A 165 8.00 -23.06 -10.68
C LEU A 165 8.17 -21.57 -10.99
N SER A 166 9.25 -21.19 -11.68
CA SER A 166 9.53 -19.82 -12.08
C SER A 166 8.52 -19.31 -13.13
N ARG A 167 8.11 -20.18 -14.06
CA ARG A 167 7.01 -19.90 -14.99
C ARG A 167 5.67 -19.74 -14.28
N ALA A 168 5.37 -20.60 -13.31
CA ALA A 168 4.14 -20.50 -12.52
C ALA A 168 4.10 -19.19 -11.70
N ALA A 169 5.22 -18.83 -11.07
CA ALA A 169 5.36 -17.56 -10.36
C ALA A 169 5.20 -16.37 -11.30
N THR A 170 5.83 -16.39 -12.47
CA THR A 170 5.68 -15.35 -13.49
C THR A 170 4.22 -15.17 -13.91
N ALA A 171 3.54 -16.26 -14.29
CA ALA A 171 2.14 -16.21 -14.68
C ALA A 171 1.27 -15.61 -13.57
N TYR A 172 1.44 -16.05 -12.32
CA TYR A 172 0.70 -15.51 -11.17
C TYR A 172 0.99 -14.02 -10.94
N ASN A 173 2.26 -13.62 -10.97
CA ASN A 173 2.69 -12.27 -10.66
C ASN A 173 2.22 -11.24 -11.70
N LEU A 174 2.17 -11.62 -12.98
CA LEU A 174 1.60 -10.76 -14.03
C LEU A 174 0.08 -10.56 -13.84
N HIS A 175 -0.66 -11.65 -13.56
CA HIS A 175 -2.09 -11.53 -13.24
C HIS A 175 -2.32 -10.68 -11.98
N LEU A 176 -1.47 -10.81 -10.97
CA LEU A 176 -1.55 -10.02 -9.74
C LEU A 176 -1.39 -8.52 -10.03
N GLY A 177 -0.38 -8.13 -10.81
CA GLY A 177 -0.16 -6.73 -11.17
C GLY A 177 -1.33 -6.13 -11.98
N MET A 178 -1.89 -6.89 -12.93
CA MET A 178 -3.11 -6.50 -13.65
C MET A 178 -4.30 -6.35 -12.70
N LEU A 179 -4.48 -7.28 -11.75
CA LEU A 179 -5.59 -7.28 -10.80
C LEU A 179 -5.52 -6.09 -9.84
N ILE A 180 -4.34 -5.75 -9.32
CA ILE A 180 -4.13 -4.59 -8.45
C ILE A 180 -4.40 -3.29 -9.22
N THR A 181 -3.92 -3.20 -10.46
CA THR A 181 -4.18 -2.05 -11.34
C THR A 181 -5.67 -1.86 -11.59
N ALA A 182 -6.37 -2.93 -11.94
CA ALA A 182 -7.81 -2.92 -12.12
C ALA A 182 -8.55 -2.52 -10.82
N SER A 183 -8.09 -3.03 -9.68
CA SER A 183 -8.65 -2.71 -8.36
C SER A 183 -8.52 -1.21 -8.06
N ALA A 184 -7.37 -0.60 -8.36
CA ALA A 184 -7.14 0.82 -8.16
C ALA A 184 -8.09 1.69 -9.00
N PHE A 185 -8.16 1.45 -10.33
CA PHE A 185 -9.05 2.20 -11.21
C PHE A 185 -10.54 2.02 -10.88
N ARG A 186 -10.92 0.84 -10.38
CA ARG A 186 -12.32 0.55 -10.03
C ARG A 186 -12.70 1.04 -8.62
N SER A 187 -11.73 1.41 -7.80
CA SER A 187 -11.98 1.90 -6.44
C SER A 187 -12.40 3.37 -6.39
N SER A 188 -11.99 4.19 -7.36
CA SER A 188 -12.46 5.58 -7.48
C SER A 188 -12.28 6.10 -8.90
N LYS A 189 -13.25 6.89 -9.38
CA LYS A 189 -13.16 7.57 -10.68
C LYS A 189 -12.12 8.68 -10.70
N ARG A 190 -11.68 9.18 -9.54
CA ARG A 190 -10.62 10.20 -9.45
C ARG A 190 -9.24 9.66 -9.77
N ILE A 191 -9.01 8.35 -9.65
CA ILE A 191 -7.75 7.75 -10.06
C ILE A 191 -7.71 7.69 -11.59
N ASN A 192 -6.82 8.44 -12.21
CA ASN A 192 -6.61 8.49 -13.65
C ASN A 192 -5.29 7.84 -14.07
N GLU A 193 -4.36 7.64 -13.13
CA GLU A 193 -3.07 7.03 -13.39
C GLU A 193 -2.71 6.03 -12.30
N VAL A 194 -2.15 4.89 -12.72
CA VAL A 194 -1.61 3.86 -11.84
C VAL A 194 -0.15 3.61 -12.18
N TRP A 195 0.69 3.66 -11.15
CA TRP A 195 2.09 3.28 -11.20
C TRP A 195 2.27 2.00 -10.41
N LEU A 196 2.93 0.99 -10.96
CA LEU A 196 3.11 -0.28 -10.26
C LEU A 196 4.50 -0.86 -10.50
N SER A 197 5.12 -1.36 -9.43
CA SER A 197 6.36 -2.13 -9.48
C SER A 197 6.17 -3.46 -8.73
N GLY A 198 6.64 -4.55 -9.35
CA GLY A 198 6.68 -5.87 -8.74
C GLY A 198 8.09 -6.17 -8.25
N ILE A 199 8.27 -6.31 -6.95
CA ILE A 199 9.57 -6.59 -6.32
C ILE A 199 9.66 -8.02 -5.81
N CYS A 200 10.84 -8.61 -5.97
CA CYS A 200 11.19 -9.95 -5.51
C CYS A 200 12.29 -9.84 -4.46
N ASP A 201 12.03 -10.41 -3.27
CA ASP A 201 12.94 -10.43 -2.13
C ASP A 201 13.32 -11.87 -1.81
N THR A 202 14.58 -12.22 -2.10
CA THR A 202 15.19 -13.48 -1.65
C THR A 202 16.28 -13.22 -0.62
N ASN A 203 16.92 -14.27 -0.11
CA ASN A 203 18.10 -14.12 0.75
C ASN A 203 19.32 -13.48 0.06
N LYS A 204 19.34 -13.43 -1.28
CA LYS A 204 20.49 -12.98 -2.07
C LYS A 204 20.16 -11.81 -2.99
N LEU A 205 18.89 -11.55 -3.26
CA LEU A 205 18.45 -10.64 -4.30
C LEU A 205 17.27 -9.78 -3.80
N HIS A 206 17.41 -8.47 -3.99
CA HIS A 206 16.30 -7.54 -4.02
C HIS A 206 16.22 -6.99 -5.44
N ALA A 207 15.17 -7.31 -6.18
CA ALA A 207 15.04 -6.92 -7.59
C ALA A 207 13.61 -6.53 -7.94
N CYS A 208 13.48 -5.56 -8.85
CA CYS A 208 12.23 -5.29 -9.55
C CYS A 208 12.12 -6.20 -10.77
N LEU A 209 11.01 -6.92 -10.95
CA LEU A 209 10.80 -7.83 -12.09
C LEU A 209 9.94 -7.21 -13.19
N PHE A 210 9.09 -6.26 -12.83
CA PHE A 210 8.40 -5.41 -13.80
C PHE A 210 8.02 -4.07 -13.17
N SER A 211 7.94 -3.04 -13.99
CA SER A 211 7.42 -1.73 -13.58
C SER A 211 6.69 -1.06 -14.73
N PHE A 212 5.54 -0.43 -14.45
CA PHE A 212 4.79 0.30 -15.47
C PHE A 212 4.06 1.50 -14.89
N HIS A 213 3.73 2.41 -15.80
CA HIS A 213 2.79 3.51 -15.62
C HIS A 213 1.69 3.37 -16.65
N ILE A 214 0.44 3.51 -16.22
CA ILE A 214 -0.70 3.43 -17.11
C ILE A 214 -1.78 4.43 -16.74
N THR A 215 -2.42 4.99 -17.75
CA THR A 215 -3.61 5.84 -17.60
C THR A 215 -4.90 5.02 -17.62
N ARG A 216 -5.97 5.56 -17.03
CA ARG A 216 -7.32 4.96 -17.07
C ARG A 216 -7.76 4.66 -18.50
N LYS A 217 -7.49 5.58 -19.43
CA LYS A 217 -7.85 5.42 -20.83
C LYS A 217 -7.15 4.20 -21.45
N GLN A 218 -5.84 4.06 -21.27
CA GLN A 218 -5.10 2.89 -21.75
C GLN A 218 -5.63 1.60 -21.13
N PHE A 219 -5.98 1.61 -19.83
CA PHE A 219 -6.55 0.45 -19.15
C PHE A 219 -7.91 0.05 -19.75
N GLU A 220 -8.78 1.02 -20.03
CA GLU A 220 -10.09 0.80 -20.65
C GLU A 220 -9.95 0.31 -22.10
N ASP A 221 -9.02 0.87 -22.87
CA ASP A 221 -8.73 0.50 -24.26
C ASP A 221 -8.15 -0.93 -24.38
N THR A 222 -7.52 -1.46 -23.33
CA THR A 222 -6.92 -2.80 -23.31
C THR A 222 -7.96 -3.92 -23.36
N ASN A 223 -9.18 -3.67 -22.88
CA ASN A 223 -10.28 -4.65 -22.81
C ASN A 223 -9.85 -6.04 -22.29
N ILE A 224 -9.35 -6.09 -21.05
CA ILE A 224 -8.86 -7.35 -20.45
C ILE A 224 -10.01 -8.36 -20.29
N THR A 225 -9.82 -9.55 -20.87
CA THR A 225 -10.71 -10.72 -20.75
C THR A 225 -10.00 -11.87 -20.05
N GLU A 226 -10.70 -12.99 -19.84
CA GLU A 226 -10.13 -14.21 -19.24
C GLU A 226 -9.09 -14.91 -20.12
N GLU A 227 -9.18 -14.71 -21.44
CA GLU A 227 -8.29 -15.32 -22.43
C GLU A 227 -7.09 -14.44 -22.77
N THR A 228 -7.05 -13.22 -22.21
CA THR A 228 -6.00 -12.26 -22.48
C THR A 228 -4.68 -12.74 -21.88
N ASN A 229 -3.65 -12.88 -22.73
CA ASN A 229 -2.29 -13.16 -22.26
C ASN A 229 -1.77 -11.98 -21.41
N PRO A 230 -1.38 -12.19 -20.14
CA PRO A 230 -0.86 -11.12 -19.31
C PRO A 230 0.37 -10.42 -19.90
N LEU A 231 1.27 -11.15 -20.54
CA LEU A 231 2.49 -10.57 -21.08
C LEU A 231 2.19 -9.56 -22.21
N SER A 232 1.23 -9.86 -23.07
CA SER A 232 0.84 -8.93 -24.14
C SER A 232 0.19 -7.66 -23.60
N VAL A 233 -0.50 -7.75 -22.45
CA VAL A 233 -1.04 -6.58 -21.73
C VAL A 233 0.09 -5.70 -21.21
N TYR A 234 1.11 -6.30 -20.58
CA TYR A 234 2.27 -5.56 -20.09
C TYR A 234 3.04 -4.87 -21.23
N GLN A 235 3.18 -5.53 -22.37
CA GLN A 235 3.77 -4.95 -23.58
C GLN A 235 2.92 -3.78 -24.12
N LEU A 236 1.59 -3.94 -24.20
CA LEU A 236 0.67 -2.87 -24.60
C LEU A 236 0.74 -1.65 -23.67
N TRP A 237 0.99 -1.90 -22.38
CA TRP A 237 1.17 -0.86 -21.36
C TRP A 237 2.55 -0.23 -21.36
N ASN A 238 3.44 -0.63 -22.29
CA ASN A 238 4.84 -0.20 -22.34
C ASN A 238 5.56 -0.41 -21.01
N ALA A 239 5.30 -1.54 -20.35
CA ALA A 239 5.96 -1.90 -19.10
C ALA A 239 7.46 -2.09 -19.31
N GLN A 240 8.27 -1.66 -18.33
CA GLN A 240 9.62 -2.16 -18.15
C GLN A 240 9.50 -3.60 -17.65
N ILE A 241 9.77 -4.55 -18.52
CA ILE A 241 9.68 -5.98 -18.26
C ILE A 241 10.73 -6.68 -19.10
N ASP A 242 11.40 -7.65 -18.51
CA ASP A 242 12.31 -8.56 -19.20
C ASP A 242 11.82 -9.99 -18.92
N GLU A 243 11.51 -10.71 -19.99
CA GLU A 243 10.87 -12.02 -19.93
C GLU A 243 11.54 -12.93 -20.96
N ALA A 244 12.04 -14.08 -20.51
CA ALA A 244 12.56 -15.12 -21.36
C ALA A 244 12.01 -16.49 -20.93
N ASP A 245 11.53 -17.28 -21.90
CA ASP A 245 11.02 -18.65 -21.70
C ASP A 245 9.94 -18.80 -20.59
N GLY A 246 9.09 -17.79 -20.45
CA GLY A 246 8.03 -17.65 -19.46
C GLY A 246 8.51 -17.17 -18.09
N ILE A 247 9.74 -16.68 -17.95
CA ILE A 247 10.39 -16.32 -16.68
C ILE A 247 10.76 -14.84 -16.68
N LEU A 248 10.38 -14.14 -15.62
CA LEU A 248 10.74 -12.72 -15.43
C LEU A 248 12.18 -12.56 -14.92
N HIS A 249 12.87 -11.58 -15.48
CA HIS A 249 14.20 -11.14 -15.07
C HIS A 249 14.18 -9.74 -14.44
N ALA A 250 15.30 -9.38 -13.81
CA ALA A 250 15.41 -8.11 -13.11
C ALA A 250 15.47 -6.93 -14.10
N VAL A 251 14.69 -5.88 -13.81
CA VAL A 251 14.64 -4.63 -14.56
C VAL A 251 14.86 -3.44 -13.63
N HIS A 252 15.17 -2.27 -14.21
CA HIS A 252 15.20 -1.03 -13.45
C HIS A 252 13.76 -0.54 -13.17
N PRO A 253 13.42 -0.20 -11.91
CA PRO A 253 12.11 0.33 -11.59
C PRO A 253 11.91 1.72 -12.21
N LEU A 254 10.69 2.02 -12.65
CA LEU A 254 10.36 3.34 -13.22
C LEU A 254 10.22 4.44 -12.17
N PHE A 255 9.99 4.07 -10.91
CA PHE A 255 9.69 5.00 -9.82
C PHE A 255 10.01 4.40 -8.46
N THR A 256 10.06 5.25 -7.43
CA THR A 256 9.97 4.84 -6.02
C THR A 256 8.75 5.47 -5.36
N LEU A 257 8.19 4.81 -4.34
CA LEU A 257 7.02 5.33 -3.63
C LEU A 257 7.30 6.66 -2.92
N ASP A 258 8.57 7.00 -2.74
CA ASP A 258 9.02 8.26 -2.11
C ASP A 258 9.11 9.43 -3.10
N ASP A 259 8.88 9.20 -4.40
CA ASP A 259 8.89 10.28 -5.39
C ASP A 259 7.82 11.33 -5.03
N GLU A 260 8.18 12.61 -5.17
CA GLU A 260 7.34 13.74 -4.78
C GLU A 260 5.97 13.77 -5.48
N ILE A 261 5.86 13.15 -6.66
CA ILE A 261 4.60 13.02 -7.38
C ILE A 261 3.56 12.21 -6.59
N PHE A 262 4.01 11.26 -5.76
CA PHE A 262 3.18 10.44 -4.87
C PHE A 262 3.16 10.99 -3.44
N CYS A 263 4.30 11.53 -3.00
CA CYS A 263 4.51 12.09 -1.67
C CYS A 263 4.89 13.58 -1.74
N PRO A 264 3.98 14.49 -2.14
CA PRO A 264 4.31 15.90 -2.25
C PRO A 264 4.77 16.45 -0.88
N PRO A 265 5.76 17.36 -0.85
CA PRO A 265 6.31 17.91 0.39
C PRO A 265 5.24 18.46 1.34
N SER A 266 4.16 19.00 0.79
CA SER A 266 3.03 19.55 1.56
C SER A 266 2.27 18.55 2.43
N ARG A 267 2.53 17.23 2.30
CA ARG A 267 2.04 16.23 3.25
C ARG A 267 2.73 16.30 4.61
N TYR A 268 3.92 16.88 4.64
CA TYR A 268 4.74 17.05 5.83
C TYR A 268 4.65 18.47 6.40
N ASP A 269 3.83 19.33 5.79
CA ASP A 269 3.54 20.66 6.34
C ASP A 269 2.90 20.50 7.71
N PHE A 270 3.33 21.34 8.65
CA PHE A 270 2.77 21.39 10.00
C PHE A 270 1.28 21.73 9.93
N VAL A 271 0.46 20.95 10.64
CA VAL A 271 -1.00 21.13 10.72
C VAL A 271 -1.33 22.55 11.21
N GLU A 272 -0.55 23.02 12.17
CA GLU A 272 -0.53 24.34 12.80
C GLU A 272 -0.43 25.48 11.79
N SER A 273 0.36 25.26 10.73
CA SER A 273 0.60 26.24 9.66
C SER A 273 -0.46 26.21 8.56
N SER A 274 -1.41 25.27 8.62
CA SER A 274 -2.40 25.08 7.57
C SER A 274 -3.51 26.13 7.63
N GLN A 275 -3.70 26.85 6.53
CA GLN A 275 -4.81 27.80 6.37
C GLN A 275 -6.06 27.16 5.72
N LYS A 276 -6.07 25.82 5.59
CA LYS A 276 -7.18 25.11 4.96
C LYS A 276 -8.38 25.05 5.90
N ARG A 277 -9.56 25.38 5.36
CA ARG A 277 -10.84 25.14 6.04
C ARG A 277 -11.32 23.71 5.86
N LEU A 278 -11.90 23.17 6.91
CA LEU A 278 -12.62 21.91 6.88
C LEU A 278 -14.00 22.13 6.25
N ASP A 279 -14.53 21.10 5.59
CA ASP A 279 -15.94 21.14 5.19
C ASP A 279 -16.86 21.09 6.41
N SER A 280 -18.12 21.50 6.26
CA SER A 280 -19.05 21.66 7.39
C SER A 280 -19.29 20.38 8.19
N VAL A 281 -19.20 19.20 7.55
CA VAL A 281 -19.42 17.91 8.22
C VAL A 281 -18.18 17.51 9.01
N ALA A 282 -17.00 17.63 8.40
CA ALA A 282 -15.73 17.43 9.08
C ALA A 282 -15.55 18.41 10.24
N ALA A 283 -15.89 19.69 10.03
CA ALA A 283 -15.79 20.72 11.04
C ALA A 283 -16.70 20.44 12.24
N HIS A 284 -17.94 20.04 11.99
CA HIS A 284 -18.87 19.64 13.04
C HIS A 284 -18.38 18.40 13.81
N ALA A 285 -17.86 17.39 13.11
CA ALA A 285 -17.37 16.15 13.72
C ALA A 285 -16.08 16.35 14.53
N LEU A 286 -15.21 17.26 14.08
CA LEU A 286 -13.90 17.51 14.67
C LEU A 286 -13.89 18.69 15.64
N GLY A 287 -14.96 19.49 15.68
CA GLY A 287 -15.12 20.62 16.60
C GLY A 287 -14.30 21.87 16.23
N THR A 288 -13.81 21.96 15.00
CA THR A 288 -13.02 23.11 14.50
C THR A 288 -13.32 23.37 13.03
N ASP A 289 -13.32 24.63 12.60
CA ASP A 289 -13.57 25.01 11.20
C ASP A 289 -12.31 24.97 10.32
N GLU A 290 -11.13 24.91 10.94
CA GLU A 290 -9.83 25.02 10.26
C GLU A 290 -8.90 23.86 10.64
N VAL A 291 -8.05 23.45 9.68
CA VAL A 291 -7.09 22.34 9.84
C VAL A 291 -6.09 22.65 10.95
N SER A 292 -5.66 23.91 11.09
CA SER A 292 -4.81 24.36 12.19
C SER A 292 -5.39 24.05 13.57
N GLY A 293 -6.71 24.08 13.72
CA GLY A 293 -7.39 23.69 14.96
C GLY A 293 -7.39 22.19 15.26
N LEU A 294 -6.86 21.34 14.37
CA LEU A 294 -6.60 19.92 14.64
C LEU A 294 -5.23 19.68 15.29
N SER A 295 -4.40 20.72 15.41
CA SER A 295 -3.13 20.61 16.09
C SER A 295 -3.32 20.23 17.57
N ILE A 296 -2.44 19.37 18.05
CA ILE A 296 -2.29 19.05 19.49
C ILE A 296 -1.22 19.95 20.12
N ASP A 297 -0.28 20.46 19.31
CA ASP A 297 0.79 21.34 19.74
C ASP A 297 0.37 22.80 19.55
N GLU A 298 -0.40 23.30 20.51
CA GLU A 298 -0.79 24.71 20.58
C GLU A 298 0.42 25.65 20.74
N GLY A 299 1.62 25.12 21.06
CA GLY A 299 2.83 25.86 21.36
C GLY A 299 3.73 26.14 20.15
N GLN A 300 3.70 25.30 19.11
CA GLN A 300 4.65 25.38 18.00
C GLN A 300 4.63 26.72 17.26
N ALA A 301 3.44 27.29 17.00
CA ALA A 301 3.31 28.61 16.40
C ALA A 301 3.93 29.71 17.28
N ARG A 302 3.85 29.57 18.61
CA ARG A 302 4.53 30.46 19.56
C ARG A 302 6.03 30.23 19.56
N GLU A 303 6.50 28.98 19.51
CA GLU A 303 7.94 28.64 19.47
C GLU A 303 8.65 29.16 18.21
N GLU A 304 8.02 29.05 17.04
CA GLU A 304 8.59 29.59 15.79
C GLU A 304 8.78 31.11 15.88
N ILE A 305 7.78 31.80 16.44
CA ILE A 305 7.80 33.26 16.59
C ILE A 305 8.78 33.66 17.68
N ILE A 306 8.84 32.95 18.81
CA ILE A 306 9.84 33.14 19.87
C ILE A 306 11.25 32.98 19.30
N THR A 307 11.50 31.94 18.49
CA THR A 307 12.81 31.73 17.87
C THR A 307 13.21 32.90 16.96
N LYS A 308 12.27 33.47 16.20
CA LYS A 308 12.51 34.66 15.38
C LYS A 308 12.76 35.91 16.24
N ILE A 309 12.01 36.07 17.33
CA ILE A 309 12.17 37.18 18.28
C ILE A 309 13.55 37.11 18.94
N LEU A 310 13.91 35.97 19.55
CA LEU A 310 15.18 35.76 20.28
C LEU A 310 16.41 36.07 19.41
N ARG A 311 16.37 35.73 18.11
CA ARG A 311 17.46 36.04 17.17
C ARG A 311 17.65 37.54 16.89
N ASN A 312 16.63 38.34 17.17
CA ASN A 312 16.60 39.78 16.85
C ASN A 312 16.46 40.65 18.12
N LEU A 313 16.65 40.07 19.30
CA LEU A 313 16.73 40.85 20.53
C LEU A 313 18.09 41.56 20.60
N SER A 314 18.08 42.80 21.09
CA SER A 314 19.24 43.64 21.37
C SER A 314 19.36 43.94 22.87
N SER A 315 20.33 44.77 23.24
CA SER A 315 20.48 45.27 24.62
C SER A 315 19.51 46.41 24.96
N SER A 316 18.72 46.90 23.99
CA SER A 316 17.77 48.00 24.18
C SER A 316 16.36 47.47 24.44
N THR A 317 15.79 47.85 25.59
CA THR A 317 14.40 47.54 25.93
C THR A 317 13.40 48.07 24.91
N GLU A 318 13.63 49.29 24.40
CA GLU A 318 12.74 49.90 23.40
C GLU A 318 12.74 49.11 22.08
N GLU A 319 13.93 48.70 21.64
CA GLU A 319 14.12 47.94 20.41
C GLU A 319 13.52 46.53 20.54
N ASN A 320 13.72 45.87 21.69
CA ASN A 320 13.13 44.57 21.98
C ASN A 320 11.60 44.59 21.98
N VAL A 321 10.99 45.61 22.60
CA VAL A 321 9.54 45.78 22.57
C VAL A 321 9.04 45.96 21.14
N ARG A 322 9.72 46.79 20.33
CA ARG A 322 9.36 46.99 18.92
C ARG A 322 9.48 45.71 18.11
N THR A 323 10.54 44.93 18.34
CA THR A 323 10.76 43.62 17.70
C THR A 323 9.69 42.61 18.07
N ILE A 324 9.32 42.49 19.35
CA ILE A 324 8.28 41.55 19.79
C ILE A 324 6.93 41.91 19.14
N LEU A 325 6.56 43.20 19.13
CA LEU A 325 5.31 43.65 18.52
C LEU A 325 5.30 43.45 16.99
N SER A 326 6.42 43.68 16.30
CA SER A 326 6.46 43.51 14.84
C SER A 326 6.25 42.05 14.41
N TYR A 327 6.71 41.09 15.20
CA TYR A 327 6.51 39.65 14.94
C TYR A 327 5.16 39.09 15.42
N THR A 328 4.51 39.71 16.40
CA THR A 328 3.29 39.17 17.02
C THR A 328 1.99 39.86 16.60
N ALA A 329 2.03 41.16 16.24
CA ALA A 329 0.82 41.97 16.03
C ALA A 329 -0.05 41.49 14.85
N ASN A 330 0.58 40.97 13.79
CA ASN A 330 -0.10 40.49 12.58
C ASN A 330 -0.26 38.97 12.54
N SER A 331 -0.04 38.27 13.66
CA SER A 331 -0.23 36.82 13.71
C SER A 331 -1.72 36.48 13.51
N THR A 332 -1.99 35.47 12.68
CA THR A 332 -3.33 34.90 12.52
C THR A 332 -3.78 34.11 13.76
N ASP A 333 -2.84 33.71 14.63
CA ASP A 333 -3.12 33.06 15.90
C ASP A 333 -3.34 34.10 17.02
N PRO A 334 -4.55 34.18 17.60
CA PRO A 334 -4.85 35.13 18.67
C PRO A 334 -4.06 34.85 19.96
N THR A 335 -3.62 33.61 20.20
CA THR A 335 -2.83 33.23 21.37
C THR A 335 -1.41 33.79 21.30
N VAL A 336 -0.82 33.84 20.09
CA VAL A 336 0.48 34.49 19.83
C VAL A 336 0.39 35.99 20.12
N ARG A 337 -0.66 36.66 19.61
CA ARG A 337 -0.85 38.10 19.85
C ARG A 337 -0.99 38.40 21.33
N ALA A 338 -1.82 37.64 22.04
CA ALA A 338 -2.00 37.80 23.48
C ALA A 338 -0.72 37.50 24.28
N ALA A 339 0.09 36.53 23.84
CA ALA A 339 1.40 36.25 24.44
C ALA A 339 2.39 37.42 24.23
N GLY A 340 2.48 37.96 23.01
CA GLY A 340 3.31 39.12 22.70
C GLY A 340 2.98 40.34 23.56
N GLU A 341 1.68 40.65 23.70
CA GLU A 341 1.21 41.75 24.56
C GLU A 341 1.56 41.54 26.04
N ARG A 342 1.42 40.31 26.56
CA ARG A 342 1.81 39.97 27.94
C ARG A 342 3.30 40.16 28.16
N VAL A 343 4.14 39.63 27.26
CA VAL A 343 5.61 39.73 27.36
C VAL A 343 6.02 41.19 27.30
N VAL A 344 5.52 41.99 26.35
CA VAL A 344 5.79 43.42 26.25
C VAL A 344 5.38 44.17 27.52
N SER A 345 4.19 43.87 28.07
CA SER A 345 3.73 44.49 29.32
C SER A 345 4.68 44.19 30.48
N ARG A 346 5.15 42.94 30.62
CA ARG A 346 6.10 42.55 31.66
C ARG A 346 7.48 43.15 31.44
N PHE A 347 7.93 43.26 30.19
CA PHE A 347 9.21 43.86 29.79
C PHE A 347 9.26 45.35 30.16
N ILE A 348 8.19 46.10 29.85
CA ILE A 348 8.05 47.52 30.22
C ILE A 348 8.03 47.71 31.75
N LYS A 349 7.37 46.79 32.46
CA LYS A 349 7.26 46.83 33.92
C LYS A 349 8.52 46.33 34.64
N GLY A 350 9.49 45.75 33.94
CA GLY A 350 10.69 45.14 34.54
C GLY A 350 10.37 43.94 35.44
N THR A 351 9.34 43.16 35.07
CA THR A 351 8.78 42.07 35.91
C THR A 351 8.88 40.69 35.24
N LEU A 352 9.69 40.55 34.18
CA LEU A 352 9.98 39.22 33.63
C LEU A 352 10.78 38.42 34.65
N ALA A 353 10.30 37.23 34.99
CA ALA A 353 11.11 36.23 35.69
C ALA A 353 12.14 35.61 34.73
N GLU A 354 13.20 34.99 35.25
CA GLU A 354 14.17 34.25 34.41
C GLU A 354 13.55 33.03 33.69
N ASP A 355 12.35 32.61 34.11
CA ASP A 355 11.64 31.42 33.63
C ASP A 355 10.44 31.73 32.71
N ASP A 356 10.18 33.00 32.39
CA ASP A 356 9.11 33.49 31.48
C ASP A 356 9.63 33.69 30.05
#